data_AF-A0A816E288-F1
#
_entry.id   AF-A0A816E288-F1
#
_cell.length_a   1.000
_cell.length_b   1.000
_cell.length_c   1.000
_cell.angle_alpha   90.00
_cell.angle_beta   90.00
_cell.angle_gamma   90.00
#
_symmetry.space_group_name_H-M   'P 1'
#
loop_
_entity.id
_entity.type
_entity.pdbx_description
1 polymer ?
#
loop_
_entity_poly.entity_id
_entity_poly.type
_entity_poly.pdbx_seq_one_letter_code
_entity_poly.pdbx_strand_id
1 'polypeptide(L)'
;MIQYGDSPIKGGQQFCTNSYCSLASQKLSKRQLTEVVTVNIREKLQCIIRRNISFFTECQELFPAFDISSGNRYQVITEKVVHPITFNIHVDGAPLVRSTKSSLWPCFSSIVELPPPIREFQTNILTLGFWISCVKPDVNVFLQDIIEQLIDLNQNGTSIFVNENEFKVFVKTQFFISDLPAKSLFTKTINFNGYYACTNCTTEGNTIFICI
;
A
#
# COMPACT_ATOMS: atom_id res chain seq x y z
N MET A 1 -12.38 13.17 -4.39
CA MET A 1 -13.05 13.07 -5.70
C MET A 1 -12.87 11.64 -6.20
N ILE A 2 -13.98 10.94 -6.43
CA ILE A 2 -14.01 9.54 -6.87
C ILE A 2 -13.74 9.57 -8.38
N GLN A 3 -12.64 8.98 -8.85
CA GLN A 3 -12.53 8.64 -10.27
C GLN A 3 -13.51 7.48 -10.52
N TYR A 4 -14.74 7.85 -10.85
CA TYR A 4 -15.57 7.02 -11.71
C TYR A 4 -14.79 6.86 -13.00
N GLY A 5 -14.12 5.72 -13.16
CA GLY A 5 -13.63 5.28 -14.44
C GLY A 5 -14.84 5.01 -15.33
N ASP A 6 -15.32 6.06 -16.00
CA ASP A 6 -16.16 5.91 -17.18
C ASP A 6 -15.38 5.06 -18.18
N SER A 7 -15.60 3.75 -18.15
CA SER A 7 -15.28 2.91 -19.29
C SER A 7 -16.13 3.46 -20.44
N PRO A 8 -15.54 3.99 -21.53
CA PRO A 8 -16.32 4.61 -22.59
C PRO A 8 -17.27 3.55 -23.17
N ILE A 9 -18.57 3.73 -22.92
CA ILE A 9 -19.61 2.86 -23.43
C ILE A 9 -19.85 3.26 -24.89
N LYS A 10 -19.06 2.72 -25.82
CA LYS A 10 -19.38 2.79 -27.26
C LYS A 10 -20.25 1.60 -27.63
N GLY A 11 -21.53 1.85 -27.90
CA GLY A 11 -22.48 0.82 -28.37
C GLY A 11 -22.82 -0.26 -27.33
N GLY A 12 -22.80 0.06 -26.03
CA GLY A 12 -23.12 -0.89 -24.95
C GLY A 12 -21.95 -1.78 -24.48
N GLN A 13 -20.71 -1.47 -24.87
CA GLN A 13 -19.52 -2.29 -24.61
C GLN A 13 -18.52 -1.54 -23.74
N GLN A 14 -17.90 -2.24 -22.78
CA GLN A 14 -16.89 -1.70 -21.86
C GLN A 14 -15.49 -2.13 -22.29
N PHE A 15 -14.56 -1.17 -22.32
CA PHE A 15 -13.15 -1.35 -22.69
C PHE A 15 -12.25 -0.89 -21.55
N CYS A 16 -11.09 -1.54 -21.39
CA CYS A 16 -10.07 -1.04 -20.47
C CYS A 16 -9.39 0.20 -21.07
N THR A 17 -9.40 1.30 -20.32
CA THR A 17 -8.78 2.59 -20.68
C THR A 17 -7.41 2.80 -20.06
N ASN A 18 -6.97 1.91 -19.16
CA ASN A 18 -5.67 2.03 -18.51
C ASN A 18 -4.55 1.62 -19.48
N SER A 19 -3.61 2.52 -19.75
CA SER A 19 -2.49 2.33 -20.68
C SER A 19 -1.48 1.26 -20.25
N TYR A 20 -1.51 0.87 -18.98
CA TYR A 20 -0.63 -0.15 -18.38
C TYR A 20 -1.30 -1.52 -18.31
N CYS A 21 -2.58 -1.61 -18.67
CA CYS A 21 -3.24 -2.89 -18.81
C CYS A 21 -2.74 -3.58 -20.10
N SER A 22 -2.27 -4.82 -19.98
CA SER A 22 -1.89 -5.64 -21.16
C SER A 22 -3.06 -5.93 -22.11
N LEU A 23 -4.29 -5.68 -21.65
CA LEU A 23 -5.54 -5.82 -22.40
C LEU A 23 -6.13 -4.46 -22.82
N ALA A 24 -5.35 -3.38 -22.77
CA ALA A 24 -5.80 -2.06 -23.22
C ALA A 24 -6.43 -2.15 -24.62
N SER A 25 -7.61 -1.55 -24.80
CA SER A 25 -8.39 -1.60 -26.06
C SER A 25 -8.95 -2.97 -26.48
N GLN A 26 -8.86 -4.01 -25.63
CA GLN A 26 -9.52 -5.29 -25.88
C GLN A 26 -10.91 -5.36 -25.23
N LYS A 27 -11.79 -6.19 -25.83
CA LYS A 27 -13.16 -6.39 -25.35
C LYS A 27 -13.17 -7.22 -24.05
N LEU A 28 -13.80 -6.71 -23.00
CA LEU A 28 -13.93 -7.43 -21.72
C LEU A 28 -15.36 -7.92 -21.50
N SER A 29 -15.51 -9.11 -20.93
CA SER A 29 -16.81 -9.59 -20.43
C SER A 29 -17.15 -8.93 -19.10
N LYS A 30 -18.44 -8.83 -18.74
CA LYS A 30 -18.90 -8.27 -17.44
C LYS A 30 -18.24 -8.93 -16.21
N ARG A 31 -17.73 -10.16 -16.33
CA ARG A 31 -17.06 -10.89 -15.23
C ARG A 31 -15.59 -10.48 -15.04
N GLN A 32 -15.02 -9.71 -15.96
CA GLN A 32 -13.64 -9.22 -15.95
C GLN A 32 -13.53 -7.75 -15.54
N LEU A 33 -14.67 -7.11 -15.25
CA LEU A 33 -14.68 -5.75 -14.71
C LEU A 33 -13.94 -5.74 -13.38
N THR A 34 -12.91 -4.91 -13.33
CA THR A 34 -12.10 -4.65 -12.17
C THR A 34 -12.33 -3.21 -11.80
N GLU A 35 -12.67 -2.99 -10.54
CA GLU A 35 -12.74 -1.65 -9.98
C GLU A 35 -11.46 -1.41 -9.17
N VAL A 36 -10.68 -0.43 -9.61
CA VAL A 36 -9.50 0.06 -8.89
C VAL A 36 -9.86 1.41 -8.30
N VAL A 37 -9.85 1.49 -6.97
CA VAL A 37 -10.15 2.72 -6.24
C VAL A 37 -8.85 3.24 -5.66
N THR A 38 -8.37 4.37 -6.17
CA THR A 38 -7.18 5.05 -5.66
C THR A 38 -7.60 6.24 -4.80
N VAL A 39 -6.83 6.50 -3.73
CA VAL A 39 -7.10 7.57 -2.79
C VAL A 39 -6.02 8.64 -2.92
N ASN A 40 -6.37 9.91 -2.70
CA ASN A 40 -5.39 10.99 -2.60
C ASN A 40 -4.59 10.83 -1.29
N ILE A 41 -3.38 10.30 -1.41
CA ILE A 41 -2.50 9.97 -0.28
C ILE A 41 -2.09 11.24 0.46
N ARG A 42 -1.83 12.33 -0.27
CA ARG A 42 -1.42 13.62 0.29
C ARG A 42 -2.47 14.19 1.25
N GLU A 43 -3.72 14.27 0.80
CA GLU A 43 -4.82 14.80 1.62
C GLU A 43 -5.06 13.95 2.87
N LYS A 44 -5.02 12.62 2.73
CA LYS A 44 -5.18 11.69 3.87
C LYS A 44 -4.05 11.84 4.88
N LEU A 45 -2.82 11.93 4.40
CA LEU A 45 -1.64 12.12 5.23
C LEU A 45 -1.74 13.44 6.03
N GLN A 46 -2.07 14.54 5.35
CA GLN A 46 -2.28 15.84 6.00
C GLN A 46 -3.36 15.76 7.09
N CYS A 47 -4.46 15.03 6.85
CA CYS A 47 -5.52 14.84 7.84
C CYS A 47 -5.02 14.08 9.08
N ILE A 48 -4.30 12.96 8.88
CA ILE A 48 -3.76 12.15 9.99
C ILE A 48 -2.73 12.96 10.79
N ILE A 49 -1.82 13.67 10.14
CA ILE A 49 -0.81 14.47 10.84
C ILE A 49 -1.46 15.60 11.62
N ARG A 50 -2.41 16.35 11.02
CA ARG A 50 -3.12 17.44 11.73
C ARG A 50 -3.84 16.96 12.99
N ARG A 51 -4.48 15.78 12.95
CA ARG A 51 -5.15 15.22 14.12
C ARG A 51 -4.18 14.81 15.23
N ASN A 52 -2.98 14.39 14.85
CA ASN A 52 -1.99 13.80 15.75
C ASN A 52 -0.77 14.71 15.94
N ILE A 53 -0.93 16.02 15.73
CA ILE A 53 0.20 16.94 15.53
C ILE A 53 1.18 16.97 16.72
N SER A 54 0.68 16.82 17.93
CA SER A 54 1.47 16.78 19.17
C SER A 54 2.54 15.68 19.16
N PHE A 55 2.28 14.54 18.49
CA PHE A 55 3.27 13.46 18.38
C PHE A 55 4.40 13.77 17.40
N PHE A 56 4.17 14.69 16.45
CA PHE A 56 5.17 15.10 15.47
C PHE A 56 5.98 16.32 15.93
N THR A 57 5.47 17.12 16.87
CA THR A 57 6.11 18.34 17.36
C THR A 57 6.75 18.19 18.74
N GLU A 58 6.17 17.39 19.65
CA GLU A 58 6.45 17.52 21.10
C GLU A 58 6.72 16.18 21.83
N CYS A 59 6.73 15.02 21.18
CA CYS A 59 6.78 13.73 21.91
C CYS A 59 7.73 12.67 21.32
N GLN A 60 8.89 12.49 21.94
CA GLN A 60 9.76 11.31 21.76
C GLN A 60 9.61 10.25 22.88
N GLU A 61 8.95 10.56 24.00
CA GLU A 61 8.92 9.69 25.20
C GLU A 61 7.93 8.51 25.14
N LEU A 62 7.16 8.36 24.06
CA LEU A 62 6.10 7.34 23.96
C LEU A 62 6.50 6.08 23.18
N PHE A 63 7.74 6.00 22.70
CA PHE A 63 8.20 4.86 21.91
C PHE A 63 8.91 3.85 22.81
N PRO A 64 8.48 2.57 22.83
CA PRO A 64 9.26 1.54 23.51
C PRO A 64 10.64 1.40 22.85
N ALA A 65 11.66 1.02 23.63
CA ALA A 65 13.05 0.90 23.14
C ALA A 65 13.24 -0.10 21.98
N PHE A 66 12.28 -1.00 21.78
CA PHE A 66 12.23 -1.99 20.71
C PHE A 66 11.23 -1.62 19.60
N ASP A 67 10.70 -0.40 19.59
CA ASP A 67 9.87 0.07 18.47
C ASP A 67 10.70 0.17 17.19
N ILE A 68 9.97 0.12 16.07
CA ILE A 68 10.51 0.32 14.73
C ILE A 68 11.34 1.60 14.63
N SER A 69 10.88 2.70 15.26
CA SER A 69 11.59 3.99 15.26
C SER A 69 12.94 3.95 15.99
N SER A 70 13.15 2.99 16.89
CA SER A 70 14.41 2.79 17.61
C SER A 70 15.42 1.93 16.83
N GLY A 71 15.00 1.32 15.72
CA GLY A 71 15.87 0.44 14.94
C GLY A 71 16.90 1.18 14.08
N ASN A 72 18.14 0.66 14.03
CA ASN A 72 19.23 1.25 13.23
C ASN A 72 18.86 1.51 11.76
N ARG A 73 18.09 0.61 11.14
CA ARG A 73 17.64 0.78 9.75
C ARG A 73 16.78 2.02 9.57
N TYR A 74 15.86 2.26 10.50
CA TYR A 74 14.99 3.43 10.47
C TYR A 74 15.79 4.73 10.67
N GLN A 75 16.73 4.73 11.62
CA GLN A 75 17.58 5.90 11.88
C GLN A 75 18.39 6.31 10.64
N VAL A 76 18.99 5.34 9.94
CA VAL A 76 19.74 5.60 8.69
C VAL A 76 18.86 6.20 7.59
N ILE A 77 17.60 5.77 7.47
CA ILE A 77 16.66 6.28 6.46
C ILE A 77 16.26 7.73 6.76
N THR A 78 16.15 8.08 8.04
CA THR A 78 15.56 9.34 8.50
C THR A 78 16.59 10.43 8.81
N GLU A 79 17.86 10.07 9.07
CA GLU A 79 18.94 10.99 9.46
C GLU A 79 19.15 12.18 8.49
N LYS A 80 18.90 11.97 7.19
CA LYS A 80 19.14 12.98 6.14
C LYS A 80 17.90 13.78 5.74
N VAL A 81 16.77 13.53 6.38
CA VAL A 81 15.47 14.07 5.96
C VAL A 81 14.90 14.93 7.07
N VAL A 82 14.62 16.19 6.75
CA VAL A 82 13.92 17.09 7.66
C VAL A 82 12.44 16.69 7.70
N HIS A 83 11.92 16.37 8.88
CA HIS A 83 10.57 15.86 9.12
C HIS A 83 10.18 14.66 8.24
N PRO A 84 10.85 13.50 8.41
CA PRO A 84 10.50 12.31 7.67
C PRO A 84 9.19 11.73 8.19
N ILE A 85 8.37 11.23 7.27
CA ILE A 85 7.26 10.32 7.56
C ILE A 85 7.52 9.00 6.85
N THR A 86 7.53 7.92 7.61
CA THR A 86 7.88 6.60 7.12
C THR A 86 6.66 5.71 7.09
N PHE A 87 6.41 5.12 5.93
CA PHE A 87 5.32 4.22 5.67
C PHE A 87 5.80 2.77 5.72
N ASN A 88 5.06 1.95 6.48
CA ASN A 88 5.02 0.51 6.26
C ASN A 88 3.78 0.21 5.43
N ILE A 89 3.99 -0.28 4.21
CA ILE A 89 2.91 -0.62 3.28
C ILE A 89 2.45 -2.04 3.60
N HIS A 90 1.13 -2.21 3.69
CA HIS A 90 0.49 -3.49 3.93
C HIS A 90 -0.43 -3.83 2.77
N VAL A 91 -0.34 -5.05 2.26
CA VAL A 91 -1.28 -5.59 1.26
C VAL A 91 -1.78 -6.95 1.70
N ASP A 92 -3.06 -7.19 1.44
CA ASP A 92 -3.73 -8.45 1.74
C ASP A 92 -4.81 -8.73 0.70
N GLY A 93 -5.30 -9.97 0.64
CA GLY A 93 -6.40 -10.38 -0.22
C GLY A 93 -7.51 -11.05 0.58
N ALA A 94 -8.70 -10.45 0.58
CA ALA A 94 -9.87 -10.99 1.27
C ALA A 94 -10.99 -11.32 0.29
N PRO A 95 -11.76 -12.41 0.50
CA PRO A 95 -12.97 -12.67 -0.28
C PRO A 95 -14.02 -11.59 0.03
N LEU A 96 -14.61 -11.00 -1.01
CA LEU A 96 -15.60 -9.92 -0.84
C LEU A 96 -16.94 -10.47 -0.33
N VAL A 97 -17.38 -11.60 -0.88
CA VAL A 97 -18.58 -12.33 -0.44
C VAL A 97 -18.27 -13.82 -0.49
N ARG A 98 -18.63 -14.57 0.57
CA ARG A 98 -18.36 -16.02 0.71
C ARG A 98 -18.80 -16.87 -0.49
N SER A 99 -19.81 -16.43 -1.25
CA SER A 99 -20.41 -17.18 -2.37
C SER A 99 -19.97 -16.71 -3.76
N THR A 100 -19.19 -15.63 -3.87
CA THR A 100 -18.72 -15.12 -5.16
C THR A 100 -17.22 -15.39 -5.33
N LYS A 101 -16.76 -15.41 -6.58
CA LYS A 101 -15.32 -15.45 -6.89
C LYS A 101 -14.65 -14.08 -6.73
N SER A 102 -15.36 -13.08 -6.18
CA SER A 102 -14.87 -11.70 -6.05
C SER A 102 -13.99 -11.57 -4.82
N SER A 103 -12.89 -10.84 -4.99
CA SER A 103 -11.91 -10.53 -3.95
C SER A 103 -11.69 -9.02 -3.85
N LEU A 104 -11.42 -8.57 -2.63
CA LEU A 104 -10.98 -7.23 -2.28
C LEU A 104 -9.51 -7.31 -1.86
N TRP A 105 -8.68 -6.51 -2.49
CA TRP A 105 -7.28 -6.37 -2.13
C TRP A 105 -7.03 -4.93 -1.67
N PRO A 106 -6.98 -4.68 -0.36
CA PRO A 106 -6.58 -3.38 0.13
C PRO A 106 -5.07 -3.17 0.07
N CYS A 107 -4.69 -1.92 -0.15
CA CYS A 107 -3.34 -1.42 0.09
C CYS A 107 -3.42 -0.32 1.16
N PHE A 108 -2.82 -0.58 2.31
CA PHE A 108 -2.80 0.31 3.46
C PHE A 108 -1.37 0.73 3.82
N SER A 109 -1.26 1.78 4.63
CA SER A 109 0.00 2.20 5.22
C SER A 109 -0.17 2.57 6.69
N SER A 110 0.77 2.15 7.53
CA SER A 110 0.92 2.64 8.90
C SER A 110 2.07 3.63 8.98
N ILE A 111 1.91 4.70 9.77
CA ILE A 111 2.91 5.75 9.99
C ILE A 111 3.82 5.39 11.16
N VAL A 112 5.12 5.25 10.92
CA VAL A 112 6.10 4.83 11.94
C VAL A 112 6.28 5.88 13.03
N GLU A 113 6.16 7.16 12.68
CA GLU A 113 6.33 8.28 13.60
C GLU A 113 5.13 8.45 14.57
N LEU A 114 4.11 7.59 14.49
CA LEU A 114 3.08 7.47 15.52
C LEU A 114 3.48 6.38 16.52
N PRO A 115 3.30 6.58 17.85
CA PRO A 115 3.52 5.53 18.86
C PRO A 115 2.63 4.31 18.61
N PRO A 116 3.03 3.08 18.98
CA PRO A 116 2.32 1.86 18.59
C PRO A 116 0.80 1.84 18.86
N PRO A 117 0.31 2.22 20.06
CA PRO A 117 -1.13 2.24 20.32
C PRO A 117 -1.88 3.23 19.40
N ILE A 118 -1.23 4.35 19.06
CA ILE A 118 -1.79 5.38 18.19
C ILE A 118 -1.73 4.94 16.72
N ARG A 119 -0.60 4.34 16.33
CA ARG A 119 -0.31 3.84 14.98
C ARG A 119 -1.33 2.80 14.52
N GLU A 120 -1.80 1.95 15.42
CA GLU A 120 -2.71 0.83 15.11
C GLU A 120 -4.19 1.21 15.09
N PHE A 121 -4.56 2.41 15.58
CA PHE A 121 -5.95 2.86 15.45
C PHE A 121 -6.35 2.96 13.98
N GLN A 122 -7.51 2.39 13.63
CA GLN A 122 -8.02 2.36 12.25
C GLN A 122 -8.04 3.74 11.58
N THR A 123 -8.31 4.79 12.36
CA THR A 123 -8.35 6.15 11.84
C THR A 123 -6.97 6.69 11.44
N ASN A 124 -5.88 6.12 11.99
CA ASN A 124 -4.48 6.44 11.71
C ASN A 124 -3.83 5.50 10.69
N ILE A 125 -4.56 4.48 10.23
CA ILE A 125 -4.16 3.66 9.08
C ILE A 125 -4.56 4.39 7.80
N LEU A 126 -3.58 4.63 6.93
CA LEU A 126 -3.77 5.36 5.69
C LEU A 126 -4.14 4.38 4.57
N THR A 127 -5.32 4.55 3.98
CA THR A 127 -5.72 3.84 2.78
C THR A 127 -5.04 4.41 1.55
N LEU A 128 -4.28 3.57 0.85
CA LEU A 128 -3.62 3.90 -0.42
C LEU A 128 -4.52 3.58 -1.62
N GLY A 129 -5.18 2.42 -1.57
CA GLY A 129 -6.15 2.03 -2.60
C GLY A 129 -6.77 0.65 -2.40
N PHE A 130 -7.71 0.31 -3.28
CA PHE A 130 -8.40 -0.97 -3.30
C PHE A 130 -8.45 -1.54 -4.71
N TRP A 131 -8.31 -2.85 -4.83
CA TRP A 131 -8.64 -3.60 -6.03
C TRP A 131 -9.80 -4.54 -5.74
N ILE A 132 -10.91 -4.35 -6.46
CA ILE A 132 -12.14 -5.13 -6.30
C ILE A 132 -12.41 -5.85 -7.61
N SER A 133 -12.26 -7.17 -7.61
CA SER A 133 -12.43 -7.95 -8.83
C SER A 133 -12.62 -9.44 -8.58
N CYS A 134 -13.17 -10.14 -9.57
CA CYS A 134 -13.18 -11.60 -9.64
C CYS A 134 -11.82 -12.20 -10.02
N VAL A 135 -10.84 -11.38 -10.38
CA VAL A 135 -9.47 -11.78 -10.69
C VAL A 135 -8.50 -11.14 -9.70
N LYS A 136 -7.36 -11.81 -9.49
CA LYS A 136 -6.25 -11.27 -8.71
C LYS A 136 -5.73 -9.97 -9.33
N PRO A 137 -5.15 -9.06 -8.52
CA PRO A 137 -4.61 -7.81 -9.01
C PRO A 137 -3.52 -8.02 -10.06
N ASP A 138 -3.66 -7.31 -11.17
CA ASP A 138 -2.50 -6.96 -11.96
C ASP A 138 -1.73 -5.90 -11.16
N VAL A 139 -0.61 -6.32 -10.60
CA VAL A 139 0.20 -5.51 -9.67
C VAL A 139 0.65 -4.20 -10.31
N ASN A 140 0.97 -4.20 -11.61
CA ASN A 140 1.39 -2.99 -12.28
C ASN A 140 0.25 -1.99 -12.31
N VAL A 141 -0.93 -2.44 -12.77
CA VAL A 141 -2.13 -1.59 -12.84
C VAL A 141 -2.57 -1.13 -11.46
N PHE A 142 -2.52 -2.02 -10.46
CA PHE A 142 -3.00 -1.70 -9.12
C PHE A 142 -2.10 -0.69 -8.39
N LEU A 143 -0.77 -0.89 -8.43
CA LEU A 143 0.15 -0.08 -7.65
C LEU A 143 0.62 1.19 -8.35
N GLN A 144 0.36 1.36 -9.64
CA GLN A 144 0.91 2.47 -10.42
C GLN A 144 0.60 3.84 -9.79
N ASP A 145 -0.68 4.21 -9.67
CA ASP A 145 -1.10 5.51 -9.13
C ASP A 145 -0.61 5.71 -7.69
N ILE A 146 -0.51 4.61 -6.91
CA ILE A 146 0.00 4.64 -5.54
C ILE A 146 1.49 4.96 -5.56
N ILE A 147 2.28 4.29 -6.40
CA ILE A 147 3.72 4.49 -6.53
C ILE A 147 4.01 5.91 -7.03
N GLU A 148 3.29 6.41 -8.04
CA GLU A 148 3.47 7.77 -8.57
C GLU A 148 3.25 8.83 -7.48
N GLN A 149 2.18 8.70 -6.70
CA GLN A 149 1.92 9.58 -5.55
C GLN A 149 2.99 9.47 -4.46
N LEU A 150 3.47 8.26 -4.16
CA LEU A 150 4.54 8.06 -3.17
C LEU A 150 5.88 8.63 -3.64
N ILE A 151 6.21 8.51 -4.93
CA ILE A 151 7.41 9.12 -5.54
C ILE A 151 7.32 10.65 -5.44
N ASP A 152 6.17 11.23 -5.79
CA ASP A 152 5.94 12.67 -5.65
C ASP A 152 6.09 13.13 -4.19
N LEU A 153 5.47 12.45 -3.23
CA LEU A 153 5.61 12.76 -1.80
C LEU A 153 7.03 12.54 -1.26
N ASN A 154 7.82 11.68 -1.90
CA ASN A 154 9.21 11.44 -1.55
C ASN A 154 10.13 12.55 -2.05
N GLN A 155 9.89 13.06 -3.26
CA GLN A 155 10.73 14.04 -3.94
C GLN A 155 10.31 15.49 -3.61
N ASN A 156 9.01 15.76 -3.69
CA ASN A 156 8.45 17.10 -3.56
C ASN A 156 7.92 17.37 -2.15
N GLY A 157 7.59 16.32 -1.40
CA GLY A 157 7.03 16.41 -0.05
C GLY A 157 5.60 16.95 -0.04
N THR A 158 5.10 17.27 1.15
CA THR A 158 3.83 17.97 1.35
C THR A 158 3.95 19.00 2.46
N SER A 159 3.32 20.15 2.27
CA SER A 159 3.24 21.20 3.29
C SER A 159 2.08 20.93 4.25
N ILE A 160 2.32 21.19 5.53
CA ILE A 160 1.34 21.08 6.60
C ILE A 160 1.39 22.37 7.41
N PHE A 161 0.26 23.05 7.51
CA PHE A 161 0.14 24.29 8.26
C PHE A 161 -0.41 24.00 9.65
N VAL A 162 0.31 24.45 10.68
CA VAL A 162 -0.05 24.33 12.09
C VAL A 162 0.22 25.66 12.76
N ASN A 163 -0.82 26.31 13.30
CA ASN A 163 -0.71 27.60 13.98
C ASN A 163 0.12 28.62 13.19
N GLU A 164 -0.20 28.78 11.89
CA GLU A 164 0.47 29.68 10.93
C GLU A 164 1.90 29.29 10.49
N ASN A 165 2.49 28.26 11.09
CA ASN A 165 3.78 27.73 10.68
C ASN A 165 3.62 26.63 9.62
N GLU A 166 4.45 26.69 8.58
CA GLU A 166 4.51 25.68 7.53
C GLU A 166 5.59 24.64 7.85
N PHE A 167 5.18 23.37 7.93
CA PHE A 167 6.05 22.22 8.07
C PHE A 167 6.06 21.46 6.75
N LYS A 168 7.23 21.36 6.12
CA LYS A 168 7.41 20.53 4.95
C LYS A 168 7.81 19.12 5.36
N VAL A 169 7.00 18.15 4.95
CA VAL A 169 7.13 16.75 5.32
C VAL A 169 7.43 15.90 4.09
N PHE A 170 8.33 14.93 4.22
CA PHE A 170 8.73 14.05 3.13
C PHE A 170 8.44 12.59 3.47
N VAL A 171 7.84 11.88 2.51
CA VAL A 171 7.44 10.48 2.73
C VAL A 171 8.55 9.51 2.30
N LYS A 172 8.87 8.56 3.19
CA LYS A 172 9.74 7.41 2.94
C LYS A 172 8.93 6.12 3.08
N THR A 173 9.38 5.06 2.43
CA THR A 173 8.83 3.71 2.58
C THR A 173 9.95 2.79 3.03
N GLN A 174 9.68 1.88 3.97
CA GLN A 174 10.71 0.98 4.48
C GLN A 174 10.33 -0.51 4.39
N PHE A 175 9.07 -0.83 4.65
CA PHE A 175 8.59 -2.21 4.64
C PHE A 175 7.39 -2.37 3.73
N PHE A 176 7.38 -3.50 3.04
CA PHE A 176 6.24 -4.03 2.31
C PHE A 176 5.83 -5.33 3.00
N ILE A 177 4.69 -5.30 3.67
CA ILE A 177 4.21 -6.33 4.59
C ILE A 177 3.01 -7.01 3.96
N SER A 178 3.06 -8.33 3.91
CA SER A 178 1.97 -9.15 3.37
C SER A 178 2.13 -10.58 3.86
N ASP A 179 1.08 -11.38 3.74
CA ASP A 179 1.20 -12.83 3.85
C ASP A 179 2.02 -13.39 2.66
N LEU A 180 2.45 -14.65 2.75
CA LEU A 180 3.28 -15.27 1.71
C LEU A 180 2.59 -15.37 0.33
N PRO A 181 1.30 -15.76 0.23
CA PRO A 181 0.55 -15.73 -1.03
C PRO A 181 0.46 -14.35 -1.70
N ALA A 182 0.21 -13.28 -0.94
CA ALA A 182 0.20 -11.93 -1.47
C ALA A 182 1.63 -11.49 -1.81
N LYS A 183 2.62 -11.85 -0.99
CA LYS A 183 4.03 -11.49 -1.24
C LYS A 183 4.47 -11.97 -2.61
N SER A 184 4.22 -13.24 -2.95
CA SER A 184 4.61 -13.79 -4.25
C SER A 184 3.89 -13.11 -5.41
N LEU A 185 2.61 -12.77 -5.24
CA LEU A 185 1.84 -12.04 -6.25
C LEU A 185 2.47 -10.66 -6.51
N PHE A 186 2.65 -9.85 -5.46
CA PHE A 186 3.12 -8.47 -5.58
C PHE A 186 4.59 -8.34 -5.97
N THR A 187 5.43 -9.31 -5.55
CA THR A 187 6.85 -9.35 -5.96
C THR A 187 7.06 -10.10 -7.29
N LYS A 188 6.00 -10.67 -7.86
CA LYS A 188 6.04 -11.50 -9.08
C LYS A 188 7.03 -12.68 -8.96
N THR A 189 7.11 -13.27 -7.78
CA THR A 189 7.95 -14.44 -7.51
C THR A 189 7.14 -15.73 -7.47
N ILE A 190 7.84 -16.85 -7.37
CA ILE A 190 7.24 -18.18 -7.18
C ILE A 190 6.43 -18.17 -5.86
N ASN A 191 5.28 -18.83 -5.86
CA ASN A 191 4.46 -19.00 -4.67
C ASN A 191 5.20 -19.78 -3.58
N PHE A 192 4.83 -19.55 -2.33
CA PHE A 192 5.44 -20.16 -1.13
C PHE A 192 5.57 -21.69 -1.14
N ASN A 193 4.76 -22.39 -1.93
CA ASN A 193 4.81 -23.86 -2.11
C ASN A 193 5.76 -24.34 -3.22
N GLY A 194 6.48 -23.44 -3.88
CA GLY A 194 7.41 -23.79 -4.96
C GLY A 194 8.80 -24.15 -4.46
N TYR A 195 9.56 -24.88 -5.29
CA TYR A 195 10.92 -25.32 -5.00
C TYR A 195 11.87 -24.18 -4.61
N TYR A 196 11.79 -23.03 -5.28
CA TYR A 196 12.62 -21.85 -5.02
C TYR A 196 11.79 -20.67 -4.49
N ALA A 197 10.91 -20.94 -3.54
CA ALA A 197 9.96 -19.94 -3.04
C ALA A 197 10.53 -19.01 -1.95
N CYS A 198 11.71 -19.31 -1.40
CA CYS A 198 12.31 -18.48 -0.38
C CYS A 198 12.65 -17.09 -0.97
N THR A 199 12.19 -16.03 -0.30
CA THR A 199 12.48 -14.64 -0.71
C THR A 199 13.83 -14.13 -0.20
N ASN A 200 14.49 -14.89 0.67
CA ASN A 200 15.76 -14.52 1.32
C ASN A 200 16.96 -15.32 0.82
N CYS A 201 16.75 -16.50 0.22
CA CYS A 201 17.81 -17.35 -0.31
C CYS A 201 17.36 -18.07 -1.59
N THR A 202 18.33 -18.66 -2.29
CA THR A 202 18.11 -19.42 -3.53
C THR A 202 18.08 -20.93 -3.30
N THR A 203 18.03 -21.38 -2.05
CA THR A 203 18.03 -22.80 -1.69
C THR A 203 16.72 -23.47 -2.11
N GLU A 204 16.83 -24.68 -2.67
CA GLU A 204 15.69 -25.51 -3.02
C GLU A 204 15.01 -26.11 -1.79
N GLY A 205 13.68 -26.00 -1.71
CA GLY A 205 12.86 -26.65 -0.70
C GLY A 205 12.54 -28.09 -1.06
N ASN A 206 12.54 -28.97 -0.05
CA ASN A 206 12.14 -30.37 -0.20
C ASN A 206 10.74 -30.58 0.38
N THR A 207 9.88 -31.31 -0.35
CA THR A 207 8.58 -31.74 0.16
C THR A 207 8.74 -32.99 1.00
N ILE A 208 8.26 -32.94 2.25
CA ILE A 208 8.22 -34.12 3.13
C ILE A 208 6.81 -34.69 3.07
N PHE A 209 6.69 -35.96 2.67
CA PHE A 209 5.45 -36.70 2.76
C PHE A 209 5.40 -37.44 4.09
N ILE A 210 4.42 -37.11 4.93
CA ILE A 210 4.17 -37.79 6.21
C ILE A 210 2.81 -38.48 6.09
N CYS A 211 2.78 -39.80 6.31
CA CYS A 211 1.52 -40.51 6.53
C CYS A 211 1.01 -40.18 7.94
N ILE A 212 -0.20 -39.62 8.01
CA ILE A 212 -0.94 -39.35 9.25
C ILE A 212 -2.02 -40.41 9.40
#